data_AF-A0A975IP34-F1
#
_entry.id   AF-A0A975IP34-F1
#
_cell.length_a   1.000
_cell.length_b   1.000
_cell.length_c   1.000
_cell.angle_alpha   90.00
_cell.angle_beta   90.00
_cell.angle_gamma   90.00
#
_symmetry.space_group_name_H-M   'P 1'
#
loop_
_entity.id
_entity.type
_entity.pdbx_description
1 polymer ?
#
loop_
_entity_poly.entity_id
_entity_poly.type
_entity_poly.pdbx_seq_one_letter_code
_entity_poly.pdbx_strand_id
1 'polypeptide(L)'
;MKTRTVRSGSSATRTIGLSFGATRAQVASSLNVSSAATQSISVSCESPALSAGQSWRAKPIGTKHTYKIRELTYVDAIIVSDRTSASLSAFNPTPNSIYCY
;
A
#
# COMPACT_ATOMS: atom_id res chain seq x y z
N MET A 1 29.41 -17.48 15.63
CA MET A 1 27.95 -17.23 15.54
C MET A 1 27.45 -17.74 14.21
N LYS A 2 26.46 -18.65 14.18
CA LYS A 2 25.79 -19.09 12.93
C LYS A 2 24.60 -18.17 12.67
N THR A 3 24.68 -17.29 11.69
CA THR A 3 23.52 -16.55 11.16
C THR A 3 22.65 -17.52 10.36
N ARG A 4 21.32 -17.40 10.48
CA ARG A 4 20.38 -18.13 9.63
C ARG A 4 19.58 -17.13 8.80
N THR A 5 19.39 -17.44 7.52
CA THR A 5 18.48 -16.68 6.67
C THR A 5 17.05 -17.08 7.02
N VAL A 6 16.30 -16.17 7.62
CA VAL A 6 14.86 -16.33 7.81
C VAL A 6 14.17 -15.71 6.60
N ARG A 7 13.49 -16.55 5.81
CA ARG A 7 12.64 -16.11 4.71
C ARG A 7 11.19 -16.23 5.15
N SER A 8 10.47 -15.11 5.20
CA SER A 8 9.02 -15.10 5.41
C SER A 8 8.38 -14.32 4.28
N GLY A 9 7.45 -14.96 3.56
CA GLY A 9 6.63 -14.30 2.55
C GLY A 9 5.29 -13.93 3.17
N SER A 10 4.83 -12.70 2.97
CA SER A 10 3.50 -12.27 3.36
C SER A 10 2.86 -11.51 2.21
N SER A 11 1.57 -11.70 1.97
CA SER A 11 0.82 -10.92 0.99
C SER A 11 0.10 -9.79 1.70
N ALA A 12 0.29 -8.55 1.25
CA ALA A 12 -0.48 -7.42 1.74
C ALA A 12 -1.49 -6.97 0.67
N THR A 13 -2.76 -6.86 1.07
CA THR A 13 -3.81 -6.30 0.22
C THR A 13 -3.64 -4.78 0.20
N ARG A 14 -3.54 -4.22 -1.01
CA ARG A 14 -3.58 -2.77 -1.23
C ARG A 14 -5.02 -2.29 -1.19
N THR A 15 -5.29 -1.30 -0.34
CA THR A 15 -6.57 -0.60 -0.28
C THR A 15 -6.45 0.73 -1.00
N ILE A 16 -7.36 1.03 -1.93
CA ILE A 16 -7.45 2.32 -2.63
C ILE A 16 -8.89 2.79 -2.51
N GLY A 17 -9.12 3.91 -1.83
CA GLY A 17 -10.44 4.53 -1.76
C GLY A 17 -10.88 5.07 -3.12
N LEU A 18 -12.07 4.72 -3.58
CA LEU A 18 -12.62 5.19 -4.85
C LEU A 18 -13.85 6.04 -4.58
N SER A 19 -14.07 7.05 -5.41
CA SER A 19 -15.27 7.90 -5.39
C SER A 19 -15.56 8.39 -6.81
N PHE A 20 -16.79 8.86 -7.05
CA PHE A 20 -17.24 9.37 -8.36
C PHE A 20 -16.97 8.44 -9.54
N GLY A 21 -17.07 7.11 -9.32
CA GLY A 21 -16.82 6.12 -10.36
C GLY A 21 -15.35 5.99 -10.81
N ALA A 22 -14.41 6.65 -10.12
CA ALA A 22 -12.99 6.54 -10.45
C ALA A 22 -12.50 5.10 -10.35
N THR A 23 -11.73 4.67 -11.35
CA THR A 23 -11.14 3.34 -11.36
C THR A 23 -9.87 3.29 -10.52
N ARG A 24 -9.57 2.09 -10.02
CA ARG A 24 -8.33 1.81 -9.30
C ARG A 24 -7.08 2.19 -10.10
N ALA A 25 -7.10 1.97 -11.41
CA ALA A 25 -5.97 2.27 -12.29
C ALA A 25 -5.71 3.79 -12.40
N GLN A 26 -6.76 4.60 -12.54
CA GLN A 26 -6.64 6.06 -12.58
C GLN A 26 -6.02 6.60 -11.30
N VAL A 27 -6.55 6.19 -10.15
CA VAL A 27 -6.04 6.65 -8.85
C VAL A 27 -4.61 6.15 -8.60
N ALA A 28 -4.33 4.88 -8.92
CA ALA A 28 -2.99 4.32 -8.76
C ALA A 28 -1.96 5.06 -9.63
N SER A 29 -2.31 5.37 -10.88
CA SER A 29 -1.46 6.17 -11.77
C SER A 29 -1.21 7.57 -11.22
N SER A 30 -2.25 8.26 -10.72
CA SER A 30 -2.10 9.61 -10.14
C SER A 30 -1.24 9.63 -8.88
N LEU A 31 -1.28 8.55 -8.09
CA LEU A 31 -0.48 8.40 -6.87
C LEU A 31 0.91 7.80 -7.13
N ASN A 32 1.24 7.47 -8.39
CA ASN A 32 2.46 6.76 -8.78
C ASN A 32 2.67 5.46 -7.98
N VAL A 33 1.58 4.71 -7.80
CA VAL A 33 1.57 3.40 -7.14
C VAL A 33 1.05 2.33 -8.10
N SER A 34 1.40 1.07 -7.86
CA SER A 34 0.89 -0.03 -8.68
C SER A 34 -0.58 -0.29 -8.40
N SER A 35 -1.36 -0.51 -9.47
CA SER A 35 -2.80 -0.79 -9.41
C SER A 35 -3.15 -2.18 -8.88
N ALA A 36 -2.15 -3.06 -8.68
CA ALA A 36 -2.38 -4.44 -8.24
C ALA A 36 -3.14 -4.51 -6.90
N ALA A 37 -4.08 -5.46 -6.79
CA ALA A 37 -4.89 -5.69 -5.60
C ALA A 37 -4.08 -6.15 -4.39
N THR A 38 -3.07 -6.96 -4.66
CA THR A 38 -2.23 -7.61 -3.66
C THR A 38 -0.78 -7.42 -4.06
N GLN A 39 0.10 -7.20 -3.09
CA GLN A 39 1.54 -7.24 -3.30
C GLN A 39 2.14 -8.34 -2.43
N SER A 40 2.92 -9.21 -3.07
CA SER A 40 3.76 -10.16 -2.36
C SER A 40 4.94 -9.41 -1.74
N ILE A 41 5.06 -9.47 -0.43
CA ILE A 41 6.16 -8.94 0.36
C ILE A 41 7.01 -10.13 0.75
N SER A 42 8.20 -10.24 0.17
CA SER A 42 9.21 -11.22 0.59
C SER A 42 10.17 -10.56 1.56
N VAL A 43 10.26 -11.13 2.75
CA VAL A 43 11.07 -10.62 3.83
C VAL A 43 12.21 -11.59 4.10
N SER A 44 13.46 -11.14 3.94
CA SER A 44 14.66 -11.92 4.24
C SER A 44 15.54 -11.19 5.25
N CYS A 45 15.74 -11.75 6.44
CA CYS A 45 16.75 -11.28 7.39
C CYS A 45 17.79 -12.36 7.66
N GLU A 46 19.03 -11.93 7.86
CA GLU A 46 20.03 -12.72 8.56
C GLU A 46 19.86 -12.43 10.05
N SER A 47 19.44 -13.44 10.81
CA SER A 47 19.22 -13.28 12.25
C SER A 47 20.17 -14.16 13.07
N PRO A 48 20.56 -13.72 14.28
CA PRO A 48 21.11 -14.63 15.27
C PRO A 48 20.06 -15.70 15.64
N ALA A 49 20.52 -16.83 16.17
CA ALA A 49 19.64 -17.89 16.62
C ALA A 49 18.72 -17.39 17.75
N LEU A 50 17.41 -17.51 17.56
CA LEU A 50 16.42 -17.18 18.59
C LEU A 50 16.58 -18.11 19.80
N SER A 51 16.47 -17.55 21.01
CA SER A 51 16.34 -18.35 22.23
C SER A 51 14.95 -18.99 22.32
N ALA A 52 14.82 -20.07 23.09
CA ALA A 52 13.52 -20.70 23.33
C ALA A 52 12.51 -19.68 23.88
N GLY A 53 11.36 -19.53 23.20
CA GLY A 53 10.31 -18.57 23.56
C GLY A 53 10.35 -17.24 22.79
N GLN A 54 11.40 -16.95 22.01
CA GLN A 54 11.44 -15.77 21.15
C GLN A 54 10.83 -16.06 19.78
N SER A 55 10.16 -15.07 19.17
CA SER A 55 9.54 -15.17 17.84
C SER A 55 9.80 -13.92 17.01
N TRP A 56 10.23 -14.11 15.76
CA TRP A 56 10.27 -13.02 14.77
C TRP A 56 8.85 -12.69 14.31
N ARG A 57 8.49 -11.41 14.28
CA ARG A 57 7.20 -10.94 13.73
C ARG A 57 7.46 -10.02 12.55
N ALA A 58 7.08 -10.45 11.35
CA ALA A 58 7.00 -9.58 10.20
C ALA A 58 5.62 -8.89 10.18
N LYS A 59 5.60 -7.57 10.00
CA LYS A 59 4.38 -6.81 9.69
C LYS A 59 4.53 -6.21 8.30
N PRO A 60 3.46 -6.08 7.50
CA PRO A 60 3.54 -5.25 6.30
C PRO A 60 3.73 -3.79 6.72
N ILE A 61 4.76 -3.16 6.19
CA ILE A 61 5.00 -1.71 6.29
C ILE A 61 4.64 -1.14 4.93
N GLY A 62 4.33 0.16 4.87
CA GLY A 62 3.95 0.79 3.62
C GLY A 62 3.74 2.27 3.75
N THR A 63 3.53 2.91 2.61
CA THR A 63 3.17 4.32 2.54
C THR A 63 1.65 4.43 2.49
N LYS A 64 1.09 5.21 3.41
CA LYS A 64 -0.30 5.64 3.33
C LYS A 64 -0.36 6.98 2.60
N HIS A 65 -1.07 7.00 1.48
CA HIS A 65 -1.42 8.22 0.76
C HIS A 65 -2.80 8.68 1.20
N THR A 66 -2.97 9.98 1.39
CA THR A 66 -4.28 10.60 1.62
C THR A 66 -4.53 11.58 0.48
N TYR A 67 -5.70 11.49 -0.17
CA TYR A 67 -6.04 12.29 -1.34
C TYR A 67 -7.54 12.55 -1.42
N LYS A 68 -7.93 13.43 -2.33
CA LYS A 68 -9.33 13.66 -2.70
C LYS A 68 -9.46 13.51 -4.21
N ILE A 69 -10.63 13.10 -4.67
CA ILE A 69 -10.96 13.03 -6.09
C ILE A 69 -11.86 14.23 -6.40
N ARG A 70 -11.55 14.95 -7.48
CA ARG A 70 -12.39 16.03 -8.02
C ARG A 70 -13.03 15.55 -9.32
N GLU A 71 -14.34 15.68 -9.42
CA GLU A 71 -15.13 15.38 -10.61
C GLU A 71 -15.63 16.69 -11.20
N LEU A 72 -15.31 16.92 -12.47
CA LEU A 72 -15.77 18.06 -13.25
C LEU A 72 -16.67 17.55 -14.36
N THR A 73 -17.91 18.06 -14.42
CA THR A 73 -18.84 17.78 -15.52
C THR A 73 -18.87 18.97 -16.46
N TYR A 74 -18.70 18.72 -17.76
CA TYR A 74 -18.71 19.76 -18.79
C TYR A 74 -19.92 19.59 -19.71
N VAL A 75 -20.54 20.72 -20.07
CA VAL A 75 -21.51 20.83 -21.17
C VAL A 75 -21.01 21.97 -22.05
N ASP A 76 -20.80 21.70 -23.34
CA ASP A 76 -20.27 22.68 -24.30
C ASP A 76 -19.00 23.41 -23.82
N ALA A 77 -18.06 22.64 -23.25
CA ALA A 77 -16.81 23.12 -22.63
C ALA A 77 -16.97 24.02 -21.39
N ILE A 78 -18.19 24.21 -20.89
CA ILE A 78 -18.48 24.93 -19.65
C ILE A 78 -18.61 23.93 -18.51
N ILE A 79 -17.96 24.20 -17.37
CA ILE A 79 -18.11 23.40 -16.16
C ILE A 79 -19.51 23.63 -15.59
N VAL A 80 -20.35 22.60 -15.59
CA VAL A 80 -21.71 22.62 -15.03
C VAL A 80 -21.80 21.93 -13.67
N SER A 81 -20.80 21.13 -13.29
CA SER A 81 -20.70 20.53 -11.97
C SER A 81 -19.25 20.39 -11.54
N ASP A 82 -18.98 20.69 -10.27
CA ASP A 82 -17.67 20.54 -9.64
C ASP A 82 -17.88 19.92 -8.25
N ARG A 83 -17.51 18.64 -8.12
CA ARG A 83 -17.67 17.89 -6.88
C ARG A 83 -16.31 17.38 -6.41
N THR A 84 -16.05 17.51 -5.12
CA THR A 84 -14.84 16.96 -4.49
C THR A 84 -15.24 15.93 -3.44
N SER A 85 -14.52 14.80 -3.41
CA SER A 85 -14.82 13.71 -2.50
C SER A 85 -14.41 14.07 -1.06
N ALA A 86 -14.92 13.31 -0.09
CA ALA A 86 -14.28 13.25 1.22
C ALA A 86 -12.82 12.76 1.10
N SER A 87 -12.02 12.95 2.15
CA SER A 87 -10.64 12.45 2.18
C SER A 87 -10.63 10.93 2.04
N LEU A 88 -10.00 10.46 0.97
CA LEU A 88 -9.75 9.06 0.69
C LEU A 88 -8.32 8.71 1.10
N SER A 89 -8.08 7.41 1.27
CA SER A 89 -6.73 6.92 1.52
C SER A 89 -6.40 5.71 0.66
N ALA A 90 -5.13 5.59 0.32
CA ALA A 90 -4.56 4.42 -0.32
C ALA A 90 -3.38 3.92 0.52
N PHE A 91 -3.36 2.62 0.82
CA PHE A 91 -2.22 1.99 1.48
C PHE A 91 -1.41 1.22 0.44
N ASN A 92 -0.15 1.64 0.26
CA ASN A 92 0.80 0.97 -0.60
C ASN A 92 1.85 0.25 0.28
N PRO A 93 1.77 -1.08 0.44
CA PRO A 93 2.79 -1.84 1.15
C PRO A 93 4.16 -1.69 0.50
N THR A 94 5.21 -1.66 1.31
CA THR A 94 6.60 -1.69 0.90
C THR A 94 7.23 -3.00 1.37
N PRO A 95 8.12 -3.60 0.56
CA PRO A 95 8.65 -4.93 0.85
C PRO A 95 9.61 -4.98 2.07
N ASN A 96 10.05 -3.84 2.62
CA ASN A 96 11.34 -3.79 3.32
C ASN A 96 11.33 -3.06 4.67
N SER A 97 10.64 -3.56 5.70
CA SER A 97 11.07 -3.22 7.07
C SER A 97 10.99 -4.44 7.97
N ILE A 98 12.12 -5.10 8.12
CA ILE A 98 12.30 -6.09 9.18
C ILE A 98 12.78 -5.30 10.40
N TYR A 99 11.96 -5.25 11.44
CA TYR A 99 12.47 -4.87 12.75
C TYR A 99 12.86 -6.17 13.46
N CYS A 100 14.15 -6.48 13.46
CA CYS A 100 14.70 -7.56 14.27
C CYS A 100 14.88 -7.03 15.71
N TYR A 101 14.01 -7.44 16.64
CA TYR A 101 14.23 -7.29 18.09
C TYR A 101 15.03 -8.46 18.68
#